data_AF-A0A3D2YYX8-F1
#
_entry.id   AF-A0A3D2YYX8-F1
#
_cell.length_a   1.000
_cell.length_b   1.000
_cell.length_c   1.000
_cell.angle_alpha   90.00
_cell.angle_beta   90.00
_cell.angle_gamma   90.00
#
_symmetry.space_group_name_H-M   'P 1'
#
loop_
_entity.id
_entity.type
_entity.pdbx_description
1 polymer ?
#
loop_
_entity_poly.entity_id
_entity_poly.type
_entity_poly.pdbx_seq_one_letter_code
_entity_poly.pdbx_strand_id
1 'polypeptide(L)'
;VIQASGGPLTLGATRAEAHYSGLQLRLGPPFGTVAEPAIFRCSEGRTGHEEIRKEQANWVSAAGAAGGMIAIFDHPQNPRHPSRWHTRENQFGTAPLMDGDLTVDEGDTLRLRYRLLVLDEPVGADPLHEEYADFAGDSRSAA
;
A
#
# COMPACT_ATOMS: atom_id res chain seq x y z
N VAL A 1 2.40 8.79 12.23
CA VAL A 1 3.77 9.31 12.50
C VAL A 1 4.37 8.50 13.62
N ILE A 2 5.66 8.22 13.58
CA ILE A 2 6.37 7.44 14.60
C ILE A 2 7.64 8.22 14.94
N GLN A 3 7.84 8.58 16.21
CA GLN A 3 9.00 9.34 16.66
C GLN A 3 9.88 8.49 17.58
N ALA A 4 11.19 8.54 17.37
CA ALA A 4 12.18 7.88 18.22
C ALA A 4 12.60 8.84 19.35
N SER A 5 12.08 8.63 20.58
CA SER A 5 12.24 9.58 21.69
C SER A 5 13.13 9.10 22.84
N GLY A 6 13.67 7.89 22.79
CA GLY A 6 14.46 7.27 23.86
C GLY A 6 15.68 6.50 23.36
N GLY A 7 16.22 6.93 22.21
CA GLY A 7 17.23 6.23 21.43
C GLY A 7 16.75 5.87 20.02
N PRO A 8 17.63 5.38 19.14
CA PRO A 8 17.27 4.95 17.79
C PRO A 8 16.20 3.86 17.81
N LEU A 9 15.20 3.98 16.93
CA LEU A 9 14.13 3.00 16.73
C LEU A 9 14.42 2.17 15.47
N THR A 10 14.59 0.87 15.61
CA THR A 10 14.66 -0.06 14.47
C THR A 10 13.34 -0.79 14.29
N LEU A 11 12.68 -0.54 13.15
CA LEU A 11 11.59 -1.36 12.66
C LEU A 11 12.19 -2.54 11.88
N GLY A 12 12.18 -3.72 12.51
CA GLY A 12 12.83 -4.91 11.95
C GLY A 12 12.16 -5.42 10.67
N ALA A 13 12.97 -5.93 9.76
CA ALA A 13 12.56 -6.55 8.51
C ALA A 13 11.52 -7.65 8.75
N THR A 14 10.55 -7.76 7.85
CA THR A 14 9.59 -8.86 7.94
C THR A 14 10.28 -10.18 7.59
N ARG A 15 10.42 -11.06 8.59
CA ARG A 15 11.02 -12.40 8.43
C ARG A 15 10.02 -13.50 8.05
N ALA A 16 8.72 -13.21 8.16
CA ALA A 16 7.68 -14.11 7.69
C ALA A 16 7.61 -14.10 6.15
N GLU A 17 7.34 -15.25 5.53
CA GLU A 17 7.26 -15.41 4.07
C GLU A 17 6.27 -14.45 3.40
N ALA A 18 5.20 -14.11 4.13
CA ALA A 18 4.20 -13.17 3.68
C ALA A 18 4.73 -11.73 3.51
N HIS A 19 5.85 -11.37 4.14
CA HIS A 19 6.45 -10.03 4.14
C HIS A 19 5.46 -8.88 4.41
N TYR A 20 4.40 -9.13 5.20
CA TYR A 20 3.48 -8.09 5.62
C TYR A 20 4.19 -7.07 6.51
N SER A 21 3.97 -5.78 6.28
CA SER A 21 4.37 -4.67 7.15
C SER A 21 3.51 -3.44 6.80
N GLY A 22 3.71 -2.31 7.48
CA GLY A 22 3.05 -1.06 7.11
C GLY A 22 1.52 -1.08 7.20
N LEU A 23 0.87 -0.38 6.29
CA LEU A 23 -0.60 -0.29 6.20
C LEU A 23 -1.15 -1.46 5.37
N GLN A 24 -2.05 -2.24 5.97
CA GLN A 24 -2.64 -3.44 5.36
C GLN A 24 -4.18 -3.38 5.46
N LEU A 25 -4.85 -3.74 4.38
CA LEU A 25 -6.31 -3.88 4.32
C LEU A 25 -6.66 -5.35 4.08
N ARG A 26 -7.54 -5.89 4.93
CA ARG A 26 -8.18 -7.18 4.73
C ARG A 26 -9.66 -6.97 4.46
N LEU A 27 -10.11 -7.38 3.29
CA LEU A 27 -11.42 -7.07 2.77
C LEU A 27 -12.40 -8.22 3.06
N GLY A 28 -13.66 -7.86 3.24
CA GLY A 28 -14.72 -8.85 3.48
C GLY A 28 -15.02 -9.71 2.25
N PRO A 29 -15.83 -10.78 2.40
CA PRO A 29 -16.18 -11.69 1.32
C PRO A 29 -16.70 -11.03 0.01
N PRO A 30 -17.46 -9.91 0.03
CA PRO A 30 -17.89 -9.25 -1.22
C PRO A 30 -16.74 -8.75 -2.10
N PHE A 31 -15.58 -8.49 -1.51
CA PHE A 31 -14.40 -8.09 -2.28
C PHE A 31 -13.64 -9.29 -2.84
N GLY A 32 -13.56 -10.38 -2.09
CA GLY A 32 -12.95 -11.60 -2.57
C GLY A 32 -12.90 -12.70 -1.53
N THR A 33 -12.75 -13.92 -2.04
CA THR A 33 -12.47 -15.15 -1.30
C THR A 33 -11.27 -15.85 -1.93
N VAL A 34 -10.84 -16.98 -1.37
CA VAL A 34 -9.79 -17.79 -1.99
C VAL A 34 -10.21 -18.34 -3.35
N ALA A 35 -11.49 -18.74 -3.49
CA ALA A 35 -12.02 -19.28 -4.75
C ALA A 35 -12.29 -18.18 -5.79
N GLU A 36 -12.66 -16.99 -5.34
CA GLU A 36 -12.99 -15.83 -6.18
C GLU A 36 -12.24 -14.60 -5.64
N PRO A 37 -10.96 -14.43 -5.98
CA PRO A 37 -10.15 -13.30 -5.51
C PRO A 37 -10.70 -11.95 -5.98
N ALA A 38 -10.36 -10.89 -5.25
CA ALA A 38 -10.59 -9.53 -5.72
C ALA A 38 -9.83 -9.27 -7.04
N ILE A 39 -10.36 -8.37 -7.86
CA ILE A 39 -9.72 -7.98 -9.11
C ILE A 39 -8.66 -6.92 -8.79
N PHE A 40 -7.41 -7.36 -8.67
CA PHE A 40 -6.29 -6.47 -8.37
C PHE A 40 -5.68 -5.83 -9.61
N ARG A 41 -5.27 -4.56 -9.48
CA ARG A 41 -4.47 -3.81 -10.47
C ARG A 41 -3.42 -2.96 -9.76
N CYS A 42 -2.32 -2.66 -10.43
CA CYS A 42 -1.33 -1.69 -9.93
C CYS A 42 -0.93 -0.67 -10.98
N SER A 43 -0.23 0.40 -10.56
CA SER A 43 0.25 1.49 -11.43
C SER A 43 1.10 1.02 -12.61
N GLU A 44 1.87 -0.05 -12.43
CA GLU A 44 2.73 -0.63 -13.48
C GLU A 44 1.98 -1.47 -14.52
N GLY A 45 0.65 -1.48 -14.50
CA GLY A 45 -0.19 -2.21 -15.46
C GLY A 45 -0.35 -3.71 -15.19
N ARG A 46 0.17 -4.21 -14.06
CA ARG A 46 -0.03 -5.61 -13.64
C ARG A 46 -1.43 -5.83 -13.10
N THR A 47 -1.93 -7.05 -13.32
CA THR A 47 -3.26 -7.48 -12.89
C THR A 47 -3.19 -8.80 -12.15
N GLY A 48 -4.03 -8.95 -11.12
CA GLY A 48 -4.03 -10.14 -10.27
C GLY A 48 -3.06 -10.01 -9.10
N HIS A 49 -3.47 -10.56 -7.96
CA HIS A 49 -2.75 -10.39 -6.71
C HIS A 49 -1.36 -11.05 -6.74
N GLU A 50 -1.16 -12.13 -7.50
CA GLU A 50 0.11 -12.84 -7.59
C GLU A 50 1.18 -12.04 -8.34
N GLU A 51 0.81 -11.47 -9.49
CA GLU A 51 1.70 -10.63 -10.32
C GLU A 51 2.14 -9.35 -9.59
N ILE A 52 1.34 -8.86 -8.65
CA ILE A 52 1.63 -7.66 -7.86
C ILE A 52 2.43 -8.00 -6.58
N ARG A 53 2.44 -9.26 -6.15
CA ARG A 53 3.01 -9.66 -4.86
C ARG A 53 4.52 -9.45 -4.84
N LYS A 54 5.01 -8.76 -3.81
CA LYS A 54 6.42 -8.36 -3.61
C LYS A 54 6.94 -7.38 -4.66
N GLU A 55 6.10 -6.89 -5.55
CA GLU A 55 6.48 -5.96 -6.58
C GLU A 55 6.27 -4.51 -6.15
N GLN A 56 7.04 -3.59 -6.74
CA GLN A 56 6.91 -2.15 -6.47
C GLN A 56 5.85 -1.51 -7.35
N ALA A 57 5.00 -0.66 -6.77
CA ALA A 57 4.01 0.13 -7.51
C ALA A 57 3.62 1.38 -6.70
N ASN A 58 3.24 2.44 -7.40
CA ASN A 58 2.78 3.70 -6.79
C ASN A 58 1.43 3.52 -6.09
N TRP A 59 0.59 2.64 -6.61
CA TRP A 59 -0.69 2.29 -6.05
C TRP A 59 -1.10 0.87 -6.41
N VAL A 60 -1.97 0.29 -5.58
CA VAL A 60 -2.69 -0.95 -5.86
C VAL A 60 -4.16 -0.73 -5.57
N SER A 61 -5.02 -1.23 -6.46
CA SER A 61 -6.47 -1.27 -6.28
C SER A 61 -6.98 -2.70 -6.19
N ALA A 62 -8.03 -2.91 -5.42
CA ALA A 62 -8.82 -4.13 -5.36
C ALA A 62 -10.27 -3.79 -5.70
N ALA A 63 -10.78 -4.30 -6.81
CA ALA A 63 -12.21 -4.25 -7.11
C ALA A 63 -12.89 -5.52 -6.55
N GLY A 64 -14.04 -5.36 -5.93
CA GLY A 64 -14.78 -6.49 -5.39
C GLY A 64 -15.48 -7.30 -6.46
N ALA A 65 -15.57 -8.62 -6.24
CA ALA A 65 -16.30 -9.52 -7.13
C ALA A 65 -17.78 -9.15 -7.25
N ALA A 66 -18.36 -8.56 -6.20
CA ALA A 66 -19.75 -8.11 -6.14
C ALA A 66 -19.92 -6.58 -6.28
N GLY A 67 -18.90 -5.87 -6.78
CA GLY A 67 -18.88 -4.41 -6.86
C GLY A 67 -18.03 -3.75 -5.78
N GLY A 68 -17.92 -2.43 -5.83
CA GLY A 68 -17.01 -1.66 -4.98
C GLY A 68 -15.56 -1.74 -5.43
N MET A 69 -14.79 -0.69 -5.14
CA MET A 69 -13.35 -0.67 -5.33
C MET A 69 -12.68 0.10 -4.21
N ILE A 70 -11.51 -0.37 -3.81
CA ILE A 70 -10.61 0.36 -2.92
C ILE A 70 -9.21 0.40 -3.53
N ALA A 71 -8.57 1.56 -3.49
CA ALA A 71 -7.18 1.72 -3.84
C ALA A 71 -6.38 2.33 -2.69
N ILE A 72 -5.14 1.88 -2.51
CA ILE A 72 -4.17 2.48 -1.59
C ILE A 72 -3.09 3.12 -2.44
N PHE A 73 -2.78 4.38 -2.16
CA PHE A 73 -1.73 5.14 -2.82
C PHE A 73 -0.55 5.34 -1.87
N ASP A 74 0.65 5.04 -2.34
CA ASP A 74 1.90 5.24 -1.62
C ASP A 74 2.51 6.59 -2.00
N HIS A 75 2.72 7.47 -1.02
CA HIS A 75 3.21 8.82 -1.31
C HIS A 75 4.72 8.84 -1.62
N PRO A 76 5.22 9.69 -2.56
CA PRO A 76 6.65 9.81 -2.87
C PRO A 76 7.58 10.19 -1.72
N GLN A 77 7.02 10.68 -0.61
CA GLN A 77 7.79 11.04 0.60
C GLN A 77 7.91 9.88 1.60
N ASN A 78 7.28 8.73 1.33
CA ASN A 78 7.49 7.54 2.14
C ASN A 78 8.87 6.97 1.86
N PRO A 79 9.56 6.40 2.87
CA PRO A 79 10.80 5.70 2.65
C PRO A 79 10.56 4.51 1.72
N ARG A 80 11.52 4.27 0.81
CA ARG A 80 11.47 3.16 -0.17
C ARG A 80 10.30 3.27 -1.14
N HIS A 81 9.81 4.48 -1.41
CA HIS A 81 8.83 4.72 -2.46
C HIS A 81 9.43 4.44 -3.86
N PRO A 82 8.67 3.80 -4.78
CA PRO A 82 7.41 3.11 -4.54
C PRO A 82 7.57 1.85 -3.68
N SER A 83 6.73 1.71 -2.66
CA SER A 83 6.76 0.56 -1.76
C SER A 83 6.52 -0.75 -2.52
N ARG A 84 7.12 -1.84 -2.04
CA ARG A 84 6.70 -3.20 -2.42
C ARG A 84 5.34 -3.51 -1.84
N TRP A 85 4.57 -4.37 -2.50
CA TRP A 85 3.22 -4.71 -2.07
C TRP A 85 3.12 -6.13 -1.50
N HIS A 86 2.44 -6.25 -0.37
CA HIS A 86 1.86 -7.51 0.06
C HIS A 86 0.48 -7.64 -0.58
N THR A 87 0.20 -8.79 -1.19
CA THR A 87 -1.09 -9.11 -1.80
C THR A 87 -1.43 -10.58 -1.62
N ARG A 88 -2.71 -10.81 -1.33
CA ARG A 88 -3.43 -12.09 -1.25
C ARG A 88 -4.82 -11.88 -1.85
N GLU A 89 -5.61 -12.92 -1.89
CA GLU A 89 -6.89 -12.99 -2.61
C GLU A 89 -7.89 -11.91 -2.17
N ASN A 90 -7.89 -11.52 -0.90
CA ASN A 90 -8.74 -10.47 -0.34
C ASN A 90 -7.99 -9.51 0.60
N GLN A 91 -6.66 -9.45 0.49
CA GLN A 91 -5.84 -8.62 1.38
C GLN A 91 -4.71 -7.98 0.59
N PHE A 92 -4.43 -6.71 0.87
CA PHE A 92 -3.29 -6.01 0.28
C PHE A 92 -2.81 -4.84 1.12
N GLY A 93 -1.59 -4.41 0.89
CA GLY A 93 -1.02 -3.23 1.52
C GLY A 93 0.46 -3.04 1.21
N THR A 94 0.95 -1.83 1.45
CA THR A 94 2.38 -1.49 1.31
C THR A 94 3.21 -2.30 2.29
N ALA A 95 4.42 -2.69 1.91
CA ALA A 95 5.33 -3.49 2.73
C ALA A 95 6.70 -2.80 2.86
N PRO A 96 6.78 -1.65 3.56
CA PRO A 96 8.01 -0.87 3.63
C PRO A 96 9.18 -1.62 4.30
N LEU A 97 8.93 -2.69 5.06
CA LEU A 97 9.97 -3.48 5.74
C LEU A 97 10.35 -4.77 4.99
N MET A 98 9.88 -4.93 3.74
CA MET A 98 10.18 -6.11 2.93
C MET A 98 11.66 -6.19 2.53
N ASP A 99 12.27 -5.05 2.21
CA ASP A 99 13.67 -4.97 1.75
C ASP A 99 14.70 -4.88 2.90
N GLY A 100 14.26 -4.92 4.16
CA GLY A 100 15.14 -4.91 5.32
C GLY A 100 14.67 -4.02 6.47
N ASP A 101 15.51 -3.90 7.49
CA ASP A 101 15.27 -3.06 8.66
C ASP A 101 15.15 -1.58 8.25
N LEU A 102 14.28 -0.83 8.93
CA LEU A 102 14.15 0.62 8.79
C LEU A 102 14.47 1.26 10.14
N THR A 103 15.57 2.00 10.21
CA THR A 103 16.00 2.70 11.42
C THR A 103 15.59 4.17 11.36
N VAL A 104 15.12 4.68 12.49
CA VAL A 104 14.81 6.09 12.76
C VAL A 104 15.73 6.53 13.88
N ASP A 105 16.59 7.51 13.61
CA ASP A 105 17.54 8.01 14.60
C ASP A 105 16.82 8.71 15.76
N GLU A 106 17.48 8.80 16.91
CA GLU A 106 16.92 9.50 18.07
C GLU A 106 16.63 10.97 17.73
N GLY A 107 15.42 11.43 18.04
CA GLY A 107 14.94 12.77 17.69
C GLY A 107 14.23 12.84 16.34
N ASP A 108 14.43 11.87 15.45
CA ASP A 108 13.79 11.84 14.13
C ASP A 108 12.37 11.28 14.17
N THR A 109 11.63 11.59 13.10
CA THR A 109 10.24 11.15 12.90
C THR A 109 10.08 10.44 11.57
N LEU A 110 9.68 9.16 11.63
CA LEU A 110 9.16 8.46 10.47
C LEU A 110 7.72 8.91 10.17
N ARG A 111 7.53 9.49 9.00
CA ARG A 111 6.23 9.88 8.46
C ARG A 111 5.88 8.97 7.29
N LEU A 112 4.80 8.22 7.44
CA LEU A 112 4.18 7.42 6.39
C LEU A 112 2.88 8.09 5.99
N ARG A 113 2.65 8.26 4.69
CA ARG A 113 1.54 8.96 4.07
C ARG A 113 0.89 8.05 3.05
N TYR A 114 -0.39 7.79 3.24
CA TYR A 114 -1.17 6.97 2.31
C TYR A 114 -2.50 7.67 2.05
N ARG A 115 -3.02 7.54 0.83
CA ARG A 115 -4.41 7.91 0.50
C ARG A 115 -5.18 6.63 0.19
N LEU A 116 -6.41 6.55 0.71
CA LEU A 116 -7.35 5.49 0.36
C LEU A 116 -8.42 6.13 -0.52
N LEU A 117 -8.61 5.57 -1.72
CA LEU A 117 -9.73 5.91 -2.58
C LEU A 117 -10.75 4.79 -2.49
N VAL A 118 -11.99 5.11 -2.12
CA VAL A 118 -13.09 4.16 -2.00
C VAL A 118 -14.17 4.58 -2.99
N LEU A 119 -14.58 3.64 -3.83
CA LEU A 119 -15.53 3.85 -4.91
C LEU A 119 -16.63 2.80 -4.85
N ASP A 120 -17.86 3.20 -5.15
CA ASP A 120 -18.98 2.26 -5.25
C ASP A 120 -18.84 1.33 -6.46
N GLU A 121 -18.23 1.81 -7.54
CA GLU A 121 -18.04 1.06 -8.78
C GLU A 121 -16.56 0.97 -9.20
N PRO A 122 -16.13 -0.15 -9.81
CA PRO A 122 -14.79 -0.28 -10.34
C PRO A 122 -14.48 0.71 -11.46
N VAL A 123 -13.31 1.33 -11.42
CA VAL A 123 -12.80 2.20 -12.49
C VAL A 123 -11.55 1.59 -13.15
N GLY A 124 -11.20 2.12 -14.33
CA GLY A 124 -9.95 1.78 -15.02
C GLY A 124 -8.72 2.37 -14.32
N ALA A 125 -7.54 2.20 -14.94
CA ALA A 125 -6.29 2.73 -14.40
C ALA A 125 -6.21 4.27 -14.53
N ASP A 126 -6.76 4.85 -15.60
CA ASP A 126 -6.59 6.29 -15.88
C ASP A 126 -7.12 7.18 -14.74
N PRO A 127 -8.34 6.98 -14.19
CA PRO A 127 -8.80 7.75 -13.03
C PRO A 127 -7.92 7.55 -11.78
N LEU A 128 -7.35 6.34 -11.59
CA LEU A 128 -6.44 6.08 -10.47
C LEU A 128 -5.10 6.79 -10.64
N HIS A 129 -4.60 6.94 -11.87
CA HIS A 129 -3.41 7.73 -12.16
C HIS A 129 -3.64 9.21 -11.90
N GLU A 130 -4.79 9.75 -12.27
CA GLU A 130 -5.16 11.16 -12.00
C GLU A 130 -5.23 11.43 -10.49
N GLU A 131 -5.94 10.59 -9.75
CA GLU A 131 -6.07 10.69 -8.29
C GLU A 131 -4.72 10.50 -7.56
N TYR A 132 -3.86 9.61 -8.08
CA TYR A 132 -2.50 9.46 -7.58
C TYR A 132 -1.64 10.69 -7.87
N ALA A 133 -1.74 11.29 -9.06
CA ALA A 133 -0.96 12.47 -9.42
C ALA A 133 -1.31 13.67 -8.53
N ASP A 134 -2.59 13.88 -8.23
CA ASP A 134 -3.03 14.87 -7.23
C ASP A 134 -2.42 14.59 -5.85
N PHE A 135 -2.51 13.34 -5.40
CA PHE A 135 -1.96 12.95 -4.10
C PHE A 135 -0.44 13.12 -4.01
N ALA A 136 0.29 12.70 -5.04
CA ALA A 136 1.74 12.74 -5.09
C ALA A 136 2.29 14.17 -5.12
N GLY A 137 1.51 15.11 -5.67
CA GLY A 137 1.82 16.55 -5.65
C GLY A 137 1.53 17.23 -4.31
N ASP A 138 0.86 16.56 -3.37
CA ASP A 138 0.46 17.15 -2.09
C ASP A 138 1.63 17.29 -1.11
N SER A 139 2.29 18.44 -1.16
CA SER A 139 3.38 18.78 -0.25
C SER A 139 2.92 19.23 1.14
N ARG A 140 1.62 19.22 1.45
CA ARG A 140 1.15 19.66 2.78
C ARG A 140 1.81 18.81 3.86
N SER A 141 2.57 19.47 4.73
CA SER A 141 2.98 18.90 6.01
C SER A 141 1.72 18.74 6.86
N ALA A 142 1.45 17.52 7.33
CA ALA A 142 0.49 17.34 8.41
C ALA A 142 0.94 18.24 9.57
N ALA A 143 0.15 19.28 9.83
CA ALA A 143 0.39 20.29 10.86
C ALA A 143 0.58 19.66 12.24
#